data_AF-A0A1Q9QXY5-F1
#
_entry.id   AF-A0A1Q9QXY5-F1
#
_cell.length_a   1.000
_cell.length_b   1.000
_cell.length_c   1.000
_cell.angle_alpha   90.00
_cell.angle_beta   90.00
_cell.angle_gamma   90.00
#
_symmetry.space_group_name_H-M   'P 1'
#
loop_
_entity.id
_entity.type
_entity.pdbx_description
1 polymer ?
#
loop_
_entity_poly.entity_id
_entity_poly.type
_entity_poly.pdbx_seq_one_letter_code
_entity_poly.pdbx_strand_id
1 'polypeptide(L)'
;MAKAQPNRVKAETLSLRISPELKFGLELLSRIEERSLTTQVEKALRELFATARMSIDYFSNTDIPEEIPRHEIYFLDILHIVNSVDAPTRLVRTAMLLPYTMNQREQVLMELIHTQTVFRGEDTDIFPTDNEYTEALDWVTENYFSRYSGISFKAIRKNWTRLNEMADQTIELGHYPPEIEWEAC
;
A
#
# COMPACT_ATOMS: atom_id res chain seq x y z
N MET A 1 -0.55 37.61 -13.14
CA MET A 1 -0.02 36.52 -12.28
C MET A 1 -0.96 35.34 -12.41
N ALA A 2 -0.53 34.27 -13.08
CA ALA A 2 -1.34 33.06 -13.23
C ALA A 2 -1.40 32.36 -11.87
N LYS A 3 -2.60 32.17 -11.31
CA LYS A 3 -2.82 31.31 -10.14
C LYS A 3 -2.49 29.88 -10.58
N ALA A 4 -1.55 29.23 -9.89
CA ALA A 4 -1.31 27.80 -10.03
C ALA A 4 -2.66 27.06 -9.84
N GLN A 5 -3.01 26.20 -10.79
CA GLN A 5 -4.18 25.34 -10.63
C GLN A 5 -3.96 24.46 -9.39
N PRO A 6 -4.94 24.38 -8.47
CA PRO A 6 -4.82 23.48 -7.34
C PRO A 6 -4.75 22.06 -7.90
N ASN A 7 -3.65 21.36 -7.63
CA ASN A 7 -3.54 19.92 -7.79
C ASN A 7 -4.56 19.29 -6.82
N ARG A 8 -5.83 19.25 -7.22
CA ARG A 8 -6.87 18.51 -6.50
C ARG A 8 -6.58 17.05 -6.72
N VAL A 9 -5.74 16.50 -5.84
CA VAL A 9 -5.71 15.06 -5.59
C VAL A 9 -7.17 14.64 -5.43
N LYS A 10 -7.59 13.66 -6.23
CA LYS A 10 -8.98 13.22 -6.31
C LYS A 10 -9.37 12.69 -4.92
N ALA A 11 -10.23 13.40 -4.21
CA ALA A 11 -10.69 12.98 -2.89
C ALA A 11 -11.52 11.69 -3.03
N GLU A 12 -11.24 10.70 -2.19
CA GLU A 12 -12.01 9.46 -2.12
C GLU A 12 -13.07 9.54 -1.01
N THR A 13 -14.23 8.94 -1.27
CA THR A 13 -15.34 8.93 -0.29
C THR A 13 -15.22 7.70 0.60
N LEU A 14 -15.08 7.93 1.92
CA LEU A 14 -15.13 6.89 2.94
C LEU A 14 -16.45 6.95 3.72
N SER A 15 -17.17 5.82 3.80
CA SER A 15 -18.37 5.70 4.63
C SER A 15 -18.02 5.05 5.96
N LEU A 16 -18.29 5.75 7.07
CA LEU A 16 -17.97 5.31 8.42
C LEU A 16 -19.23 5.15 9.27
N ARG A 17 -19.29 4.07 10.04
CA ARG A 17 -20.26 3.90 11.14
C ARG A 17 -19.58 4.34 12.43
N ILE A 18 -20.12 5.36 13.07
CA ILE A 18 -19.61 5.91 14.34
C ILE A 18 -20.71 5.99 15.38
N SER A 19 -20.34 5.99 16.66
CA SER A 19 -21.32 6.11 17.75
C SER A 19 -22.02 7.50 17.69
N PRO A 20 -23.29 7.59 18.15
CA PRO A 20 -24.01 8.87 18.19
C PRO A 20 -23.28 9.96 18.97
N GLU A 21 -22.59 9.59 20.05
CA GLU A 21 -21.81 10.51 20.88
C GLU A 21 -20.62 11.11 20.11
N LEU A 22 -19.83 10.29 19.41
CA LEU A 22 -18.72 10.78 18.60
C LEU A 22 -19.20 11.67 17.46
N LYS A 23 -20.33 11.32 16.83
CA LYS A 23 -20.94 12.17 15.80
C LYS A 23 -21.30 13.53 16.37
N PHE A 24 -21.99 13.58 17.51
CA PHE A 24 -22.38 14.83 18.15
C PHE A 24 -21.17 15.65 18.57
N GLY A 25 -20.14 15.02 19.14
CA GLY A 25 -18.87 15.67 19.48
C GLY A 25 -18.18 16.30 18.26
N LEU A 26 -18.09 15.57 17.14
CA LEU A 26 -17.55 16.10 15.87
C LEU A 26 -18.36 17.28 15.35
N GLU A 27 -19.70 17.23 15.43
CA GLU A 27 -20.58 18.34 15.05
C GLU A 27 -20.33 19.58 15.90
N LEU A 28 -20.21 19.44 17.22
CA LEU A 28 -19.90 20.56 18.10
C LEU A 28 -18.52 21.15 17.81
N LEU A 29 -17.49 20.32 17.70
CA LEU A 29 -16.12 20.75 17.42
C LEU A 29 -16.03 21.47 16.06
N SER A 30 -16.72 20.96 15.05
CA SER A 30 -16.78 21.55 13.71
C SER A 30 -17.35 22.98 13.72
N ARG A 31 -18.37 23.24 14.56
CA ARG A 31 -18.97 24.57 14.74
C ARG A 31 -18.05 25.51 15.51
N ILE A 32 -17.36 25.00 16.54
CA ILE A 32 -16.44 25.80 17.35
C ILE A 32 -15.23 26.24 16.52
N GLU A 33 -14.65 25.34 15.72
CA GLU A 33 -13.47 25.64 14.90
C GLU A 33 -13.80 26.21 13.52
N GLU A 34 -15.08 26.39 13.18
CA GLU A 34 -15.57 26.84 11.87
C GLU A 34 -15.00 26.02 10.68
N ARG A 35 -14.91 24.71 10.87
CA ARG A 35 -14.35 23.76 9.88
C ARG A 35 -15.35 22.67 9.53
N SER A 36 -15.16 22.03 8.38
CA SER A 36 -16.00 20.90 7.98
C SER A 36 -15.77 19.66 8.87
N LEU A 37 -16.79 18.80 8.99
CA LEU A 37 -16.65 17.49 9.65
C LEU A 37 -15.51 16.66 9.04
N THR A 38 -15.38 16.68 7.70
CA THR A 38 -14.29 16.01 6.97
C THR A 38 -12.93 16.49 7.45
N THR A 39 -12.74 17.80 7.59
CA THR A 39 -11.47 18.38 8.08
C THR A 39 -11.16 17.92 9.50
N GLN A 40 -12.16 17.81 10.38
CA GLN A 40 -11.95 17.32 11.75
C GLN A 40 -11.58 15.84 11.78
N VAL A 41 -12.24 15.02 10.96
CA VAL A 41 -11.91 13.60 10.82
C VAL A 41 -10.49 13.41 10.27
N GLU A 42 -10.11 14.14 9.22
CA GLU A 42 -8.75 14.08 8.67
C GLU A 42 -7.69 14.51 9.69
N LYS A 43 -7.95 15.56 10.48
CA LYS A 43 -7.06 16.02 11.56
C LYS A 43 -6.87 14.91 12.59
N ALA A 44 -7.96 14.34 13.09
CA ALA A 44 -7.90 13.26 14.08
C ALA A 44 -7.18 12.01 13.55
N LEU A 45 -7.41 11.63 12.28
CA LEU A 45 -6.70 10.52 11.65
C LEU A 45 -5.20 10.79 11.51
N ARG A 46 -4.81 12.01 11.10
CA ARG A 46 -3.39 12.39 11.01
C ARG A 46 -2.70 12.35 12.37
N GLU A 47 -3.37 12.84 13.41
CA GLU A 47 -2.86 12.78 14.79
C GLU A 47 -2.71 11.32 15.26
N LEU A 48 -3.71 10.48 14.99
CA LEU A 48 -3.63 9.05 15.27
C LEU A 48 -2.46 8.39 14.53
N PHE A 49 -2.31 8.62 13.23
CA PHE A 49 -1.24 8.01 12.42
C PHE A 49 0.15 8.48 12.85
N ALA A 50 0.29 9.74 13.29
CA ALA A 50 1.55 10.28 13.78
C ALA A 50 1.92 9.80 15.19
N THR A 51 1.00 9.19 15.94
CA THR A 51 1.23 8.74 17.32
C THR A 51 1.13 7.22 17.47
N ALA A 52 0.45 6.54 16.56
CA ALA A 52 0.38 5.09 16.50
C ALA A 52 1.76 4.53 16.16
N ARG A 53 2.34 3.80 17.12
CA ARG A 53 3.62 3.12 16.96
C ARG A 53 3.39 1.68 16.55
N MET A 54 4.23 1.20 15.64
CA MET A 54 4.25 -0.18 15.21
C MET A 54 5.62 -0.78 15.46
N SER A 55 5.65 -2.08 15.80
CA SER A 55 6.91 -2.82 15.76
C SER A 55 7.34 -2.99 14.30
N ILE A 56 8.64 -2.86 14.05
CA ILE A 56 9.23 -3.20 12.75
C ILE A 56 9.02 -4.69 12.42
N ASP A 57 8.79 -5.54 13.43
CA ASP A 57 8.53 -6.98 13.22
C ASP A 57 7.25 -7.25 12.41
N TYR A 58 6.35 -6.26 12.28
CA TYR A 58 5.19 -6.36 11.39
C TYR A 58 5.57 -6.29 9.89
N PHE A 59 6.82 -5.94 9.56
CA PHE A 59 7.27 -5.66 8.19
C PHE A 59 7.56 -6.88 7.33
N SER A 60 7.55 -8.07 7.91
CA SER A 60 7.81 -9.29 7.16
C SER A 60 7.19 -10.49 7.84
N ASN A 61 6.98 -11.56 7.07
CA ASN A 61 6.69 -12.90 7.61
C ASN A 61 7.96 -13.58 8.18
N THR A 62 9.03 -12.82 8.40
CA THR A 62 10.38 -13.32 8.74
C THR A 62 10.98 -12.40 9.78
N ASP A 63 11.68 -12.97 10.75
CA ASP A 63 12.36 -12.20 11.78
C ASP A 63 13.42 -11.30 11.14
N ILE A 64 13.34 -10.00 11.43
CA ILE A 64 14.34 -9.02 11.04
C ILE A 64 15.62 -9.28 11.87
N PRO A 65 16.81 -9.36 11.23
CA PRO A 65 18.07 -9.58 11.91
C PRO A 65 18.28 -8.60 13.07
N GLU A 66 18.89 -9.08 14.16
CA GLU A 66 19.11 -8.26 15.36
C GLU A 66 20.05 -7.07 15.10
N GLU A 67 20.87 -7.16 14.05
CA GLU A 67 21.78 -6.10 13.61
C GLU A 67 21.05 -4.89 13.02
N ILE A 68 19.79 -5.07 12.56
CA ILE A 68 18.96 -3.98 12.05
C ILE A 68 18.28 -3.30 13.23
N PRO A 69 18.49 -1.99 13.46
CA PRO A 69 17.89 -1.29 14.59
C PRO A 69 16.38 -1.45 14.64
N ARG A 70 15.89 -2.11 15.70
CA ARG A 70 14.46 -2.25 15.98
C ARG A 70 13.92 -0.97 16.60
N HIS A 71 13.75 0.05 15.77
CA HIS A 71 13.06 1.27 16.17
C HIS A 71 11.55 1.05 16.13
N GLU A 72 10.83 1.62 17.10
CA GLU A 72 9.39 1.83 16.93
C GLU A 72 9.19 2.81 15.78
N ILE A 73 8.46 2.39 14.74
CA ILE A 73 8.15 3.22 13.59
C ILE A 73 6.73 3.78 13.73
N TYR A 74 6.54 5.04 13.37
CA TYR A 74 5.20 5.61 13.34
C TYR A 74 4.43 5.10 12.14
N PHE A 75 3.14 4.84 12.33
CA PHE A 75 2.26 4.39 11.25
C PHE A 75 2.24 5.38 10.07
N LEU A 76 2.39 6.67 10.35
CA LEU A 76 2.51 7.69 9.31
C LEU A 76 3.71 7.48 8.39
N ASP A 77 4.85 7.04 8.93
CA ASP A 77 6.06 6.80 8.14
C ASP A 77 5.89 5.56 7.26
N ILE A 78 5.27 4.50 7.79
CA ILE A 78 4.86 3.32 7.00
C ILE A 78 3.95 3.76 5.85
N LEU A 79 2.96 4.60 6.13
CA LEU A 79 2.04 5.10 5.12
C LEU A 79 2.79 5.89 4.05
N HIS A 80 3.78 6.72 4.40
CA HIS A 80 4.60 7.42 3.40
C HIS A 80 5.47 6.48 2.56
N ILE A 81 5.99 5.40 3.15
CA ILE A 81 6.80 4.40 2.45
C ILE A 81 5.92 3.60 1.47
N VAL A 82 4.79 3.08 1.93
CA VAL A 82 3.90 2.21 1.15
C VAL A 82 3.07 2.98 0.14
N ASN A 83 2.56 4.16 0.50
CA ASN A 83 1.66 4.91 -0.34
C ASN A 83 2.36 5.36 -1.63
N SER A 84 1.75 5.01 -2.76
CA SER A 84 2.17 5.44 -4.09
C SER A 84 0.94 5.75 -4.93
N VAL A 85 1.04 6.75 -5.79
CA VAL A 85 0.02 7.04 -6.81
C VAL A 85 -0.06 5.92 -7.87
N ASP A 86 1.03 5.18 -8.04
CA ASP A 86 1.11 4.02 -8.92
C ASP A 86 0.58 2.77 -8.20
N ALA A 87 -0.60 2.29 -8.61
CA ALA A 87 -1.28 1.17 -7.96
C ALA A 87 -0.44 -0.13 -7.93
N PRO A 88 0.24 -0.54 -9.02
CA PRO A 88 1.20 -1.65 -8.97
C PRO A 88 2.29 -1.50 -7.92
N THR A 89 2.94 -0.32 -7.86
CA THR A 89 3.97 -0.05 -6.85
C THR A 89 3.39 -0.16 -5.44
N ARG A 90 2.22 0.45 -5.19
CA ARG A 90 1.55 0.37 -3.89
C ARG A 90 1.23 -1.07 -3.51
N LEU A 91 0.69 -1.88 -4.43
CA LEU A 91 0.39 -3.29 -4.20
C LEU A 91 1.65 -4.07 -3.78
N VAL A 92 2.74 -3.93 -4.53
CA VAL A 92 4.00 -4.64 -4.26
C VAL A 92 4.59 -4.20 -2.93
N ARG A 93 4.62 -2.89 -2.65
CA ARG A 93 5.08 -2.35 -1.35
C ARG A 93 4.26 -2.88 -0.18
N THR A 94 2.93 -2.92 -0.31
CA THR A 94 2.04 -3.51 0.71
C THR A 94 2.34 -4.99 0.88
N ALA A 95 2.54 -5.74 -0.21
CA ALA A 95 2.84 -7.17 -0.14
C ALA A 95 4.18 -7.47 0.53
N MET A 96 5.15 -6.56 0.40
CA MET A 96 6.47 -6.69 1.01
C MET A 96 6.47 -6.27 2.48
N LEU A 97 5.91 -5.11 2.81
CA LEU A 97 5.97 -4.52 4.16
C LEU A 97 4.78 -4.85 5.05
N LEU A 98 3.61 -5.18 4.51
CA LEU A 98 2.41 -5.43 5.29
C LEU A 98 1.63 -6.64 4.73
N PRO A 99 2.28 -7.80 4.53
CA PRO A 99 1.68 -8.96 3.89
C PRO A 99 0.38 -9.41 4.57
N TYR A 100 0.30 -9.29 5.90
CA TYR A 100 -0.89 -9.66 6.69
C TYR A 100 -2.09 -8.73 6.50
N THR A 101 -1.89 -7.54 5.93
CA THR A 101 -2.98 -6.57 5.68
C THR A 101 -3.62 -6.73 4.31
N MET A 102 -3.03 -7.55 3.44
CA MET A 102 -3.53 -7.77 2.09
C MET A 102 -4.88 -8.46 2.12
N ASN A 103 -5.84 -7.90 1.40
CA ASN A 103 -7.13 -8.54 1.20
C ASN A 103 -7.03 -9.70 0.19
N GLN A 104 -8.09 -10.52 0.09
CA GLN A 104 -8.12 -11.69 -0.81
C GLN A 104 -7.77 -11.33 -2.26
N ARG A 105 -8.25 -10.19 -2.75
CA ARG A 105 -8.00 -9.75 -4.13
C ARG A 105 -6.54 -9.38 -4.35
N GLU A 106 -5.93 -8.67 -3.42
CA GLU A 106 -4.51 -8.31 -3.48
C GLU A 106 -3.62 -9.55 -3.43
N GLN A 107 -4.00 -10.56 -2.63
CA GLN A 107 -3.30 -11.84 -2.57
C GLN A 107 -3.34 -12.55 -3.94
N VAL A 108 -4.51 -12.64 -4.57
CA VAL A 108 -4.66 -13.22 -5.92
C VAL A 108 -3.83 -12.46 -6.95
N LEU A 109 -3.83 -11.11 -6.92
CA LEU A 109 -3.01 -10.30 -7.82
C LEU A 109 -1.51 -10.63 -7.67
N MET A 110 -1.01 -10.74 -6.44
CA MET A 110 0.39 -11.07 -6.21
C MET A 110 0.74 -12.50 -6.61
N GLU A 111 -0.17 -13.45 -6.42
CA GLU A 111 0.02 -14.82 -6.90
C GLU A 111 0.09 -14.87 -8.44
N LEU A 112 -0.81 -14.16 -9.13
CA LEU A 112 -0.75 -14.00 -10.59
C LEU A 112 0.57 -13.36 -11.05
N ILE A 113 1.04 -12.32 -10.36
CA ILE A 113 2.31 -11.66 -10.70
C ILE A 113 3.50 -12.63 -10.55
N HIS A 114 3.55 -13.40 -9.48
CA HIS A 114 4.70 -14.29 -9.20
C HIS A 114 4.70 -15.59 -9.99
N THR A 115 3.53 -16.07 -10.41
CA THR A 115 3.41 -17.33 -11.16
C THR A 115 3.70 -17.16 -12.65
N GLN A 116 3.51 -15.97 -13.22
CA GLN A 116 3.64 -15.74 -14.65
C GLN A 116 5.03 -15.22 -15.02
N THR A 117 5.70 -15.90 -15.95
CA THR A 117 7.09 -15.58 -16.35
C THR A 117 7.23 -14.20 -17.00
N VAL A 118 6.19 -13.70 -17.65
CA VAL A 118 6.14 -12.37 -18.29
C VAL A 118 6.37 -11.22 -17.32
N PHE A 119 6.04 -11.41 -16.03
CA PHE A 119 6.19 -10.37 -15.00
C PHE A 119 7.51 -10.44 -14.27
N ARG A 120 8.39 -11.39 -14.61
CA ARG A 120 9.73 -11.46 -14.05
C ARG A 120 10.60 -10.33 -14.60
N GLY A 121 11.47 -9.78 -13.76
CA GLY A 121 12.35 -8.68 -14.11
C GLY A 121 13.45 -8.46 -13.08
N GLU A 122 14.15 -7.33 -13.23
CA GLU A 122 15.29 -6.93 -12.39
C GLU A 122 14.98 -5.70 -11.54
N ASP A 123 13.72 -5.23 -11.52
CA ASP A 123 13.34 -4.05 -10.76
C ASP A 123 13.46 -4.35 -9.26
N THR A 124 14.42 -3.68 -8.61
CA THR A 124 14.74 -3.83 -7.18
C THR A 124 14.55 -2.53 -6.40
N ASP A 125 14.48 -1.38 -7.09
CA ASP A 125 14.17 -0.07 -6.50
C ASP A 125 12.66 0.05 -6.17
N ILE A 126 12.22 -0.70 -5.16
CA ILE A 126 10.81 -0.76 -4.77
C ILE A 126 10.44 0.44 -3.90
N PHE A 127 11.27 0.78 -2.92
CA PHE A 127 11.00 1.80 -1.92
C PHE A 127 11.68 3.13 -2.23
N PRO A 128 11.19 4.25 -1.68
CA PRO A 128 11.90 5.52 -1.77
C PRO A 128 13.24 5.41 -1.04
N THR A 129 14.35 5.60 -1.77
CA THR A 129 15.69 5.75 -1.19
C THR A 129 15.80 7.13 -0.54
N ASP A 130 16.59 7.26 0.53
CA ASP A 130 16.76 8.47 1.37
C ASP A 130 15.78 8.59 2.56
N ASN A 131 15.58 7.51 3.31
CA ASN A 131 14.93 7.57 4.63
C ASN A 131 15.74 6.83 5.70
N GLU A 132 15.44 7.09 6.97
CA GLU A 132 16.13 6.48 8.12
C GLU A 132 15.97 4.94 8.21
N TYR A 133 15.05 4.37 7.42
CA TYR A 133 14.74 2.94 7.37
C TYR A 133 15.38 2.23 6.17
N THR A 134 16.26 2.89 5.40
CA THR A 134 16.83 2.35 4.15
C THR A 134 17.40 0.94 4.34
N GLU A 135 18.21 0.70 5.38
CA GLU A 135 18.80 -0.62 5.66
C GLU A 135 17.73 -1.70 5.91
N ALA A 136 16.67 -1.38 6.64
CA ALA A 136 15.57 -2.30 6.90
C ALA A 136 14.76 -2.58 5.63
N LEU A 137 14.51 -1.56 4.81
CA LEU A 137 13.78 -1.68 3.55
C LEU A 137 14.57 -2.48 2.51
N ASP A 138 15.88 -2.31 2.46
CA ASP A 138 16.78 -3.10 1.61
C ASP A 138 16.75 -4.56 2.04
N TRP A 139 16.87 -4.85 3.34
CA TRP A 139 16.77 -6.21 3.85
C TRP A 139 15.41 -6.86 3.54
N VAL A 140 14.29 -6.13 3.75
CA VAL A 140 12.95 -6.62 3.41
C VAL A 140 12.87 -6.93 1.91
N THR A 141 13.45 -6.07 1.08
CA THR A 141 13.47 -6.24 -0.38
C THR A 141 14.24 -7.48 -0.80
N GLU A 142 15.46 -7.64 -0.30
CA GLU A 142 16.30 -8.80 -0.55
C GLU A 142 15.65 -10.09 -0.05
N ASN A 143 15.13 -10.10 1.17
CA ASN A 143 14.47 -11.29 1.73
C ASN A 143 13.21 -11.65 0.93
N TYR A 144 12.43 -10.67 0.48
CA TYR A 144 11.27 -10.92 -0.37
C TYR A 144 11.66 -11.55 -1.70
N PHE A 145 12.63 -10.97 -2.42
CA PHE A 145 13.09 -11.50 -3.71
C PHE A 145 14.06 -12.69 -3.59
N SER A 146 14.46 -13.08 -2.39
CA SER A 146 15.10 -14.39 -2.17
C SER A 146 14.10 -15.54 -2.35
N ARG A 147 12.81 -15.27 -2.10
CA ARG A 147 11.71 -16.25 -2.20
C ARG A 147 10.99 -16.21 -3.54
N TYR A 148 11.03 -15.07 -4.21
CA TYR A 148 10.37 -14.81 -5.47
C TYR A 148 11.36 -14.25 -6.49
N SER A 149 11.22 -14.58 -7.77
CA SER A 149 11.98 -13.85 -8.80
C SER A 149 11.68 -12.35 -8.74
N GLY A 150 12.68 -11.52 -9.07
CA GLY A 150 12.47 -10.09 -9.29
C GLY A 150 11.32 -9.82 -10.26
N ILE A 151 10.75 -8.63 -10.19
CA ILE A 151 9.56 -8.25 -10.97
C ILE A 151 9.90 -7.22 -12.06
N SER A 152 9.03 -7.13 -13.06
CA SER A 152 9.04 -6.10 -14.09
C SER A 152 7.82 -5.21 -13.91
N PHE A 153 7.98 -4.06 -13.27
CA PHE A 153 6.90 -3.08 -13.14
C PHE A 153 6.45 -2.56 -14.50
N LYS A 154 7.33 -2.53 -15.50
CA LYS A 154 6.94 -2.21 -16.89
C LYS A 154 5.89 -3.20 -17.39
N ALA A 155 6.11 -4.51 -17.20
CA ALA A 155 5.19 -5.55 -17.64
C ALA A 155 3.88 -5.53 -16.83
N ILE A 156 3.98 -5.34 -15.51
CA ILE A 156 2.81 -5.26 -14.61
C ILE A 156 1.94 -4.06 -14.98
N ARG A 157 2.52 -2.87 -15.17
CA ARG A 157 1.78 -1.65 -15.56
C ARG A 157 1.10 -1.83 -16.92
N LYS A 158 1.81 -2.41 -17.88
CA LYS A 158 1.27 -2.67 -19.23
C LYS A 158 0.06 -3.59 -19.20
N ASN A 159 0.07 -4.61 -18.34
CA ASN A 159 -0.99 -5.60 -18.22
C ASN A 159 -1.94 -5.33 -17.03
N TRP A 160 -1.91 -4.14 -16.42
CA TRP A 160 -2.56 -3.89 -15.13
C TRP A 160 -4.08 -4.08 -15.18
N THR A 161 -4.75 -3.58 -16.22
CA THR A 161 -6.20 -3.78 -16.40
C THR A 161 -6.56 -5.26 -16.48
N ARG A 162 -5.79 -6.03 -17.26
CA ARG A 162 -6.02 -7.47 -17.44
C ARG A 162 -5.77 -8.27 -16.16
N LEU A 163 -4.70 -7.93 -15.42
CA LEU A 163 -4.44 -8.49 -14.09
C LEU A 163 -5.63 -8.30 -13.16
N ASN A 164 -6.23 -7.10 -13.18
CA ASN A 164 -7.39 -6.80 -12.35
C ASN A 164 -8.61 -7.64 -12.75
N GLU A 165 -8.95 -7.68 -14.04
CA GLU A 165 -10.06 -8.49 -14.57
C GLU A 165 -9.91 -9.97 -14.20
N MET A 166 -8.70 -10.50 -14.32
CA MET A 166 -8.42 -11.89 -13.97
C MET A 166 -8.51 -12.18 -12.49
N ALA A 167 -8.02 -11.27 -11.65
CA ALA A 167 -8.15 -11.43 -10.21
C ALA A 167 -9.64 -11.42 -9.80
N ASP A 168 -10.49 -10.63 -10.46
CA ASP A 168 -11.94 -10.64 -10.22
C ASP A 168 -12.55 -11.97 -10.66
N GLN A 169 -12.23 -12.44 -11.87
CA GLN A 169 -12.70 -13.75 -12.37
C GLN A 169 -12.25 -14.91 -11.48
N THR A 170 -11.00 -14.88 -10.99
CA THR A 170 -10.45 -15.94 -10.13
C THR A 170 -11.22 -16.02 -8.81
N ILE A 171 -11.57 -14.86 -8.22
CA ILE A 171 -12.37 -14.80 -6.99
C ILE A 171 -13.79 -15.29 -7.26
N GLU A 172 -14.41 -14.87 -8.37
CA GLU A 172 -15.77 -15.28 -8.74
C GLU A 172 -15.89 -16.78 -9.03
N LEU A 173 -14.91 -17.36 -9.74
CA LEU A 173 -14.92 -18.76 -10.16
C LEU A 173 -14.36 -19.72 -9.10
N GLY A 174 -13.58 -19.20 -8.14
CA GLY A 174 -12.87 -20.01 -7.13
C GLY A 174 -11.69 -20.81 -7.68
N HIS A 175 -11.29 -20.56 -8.93
CA HIS A 175 -10.11 -21.17 -9.56
C HIS A 175 -9.53 -20.22 -10.61
N TYR A 176 -8.25 -20.44 -10.96
CA TYR A 176 -7.60 -19.66 -12.02
C TYR A 176 -8.24 -19.93 -13.40
N PRO A 177 -8.51 -18.90 -14.21
CA PRO A 177 -8.93 -19.07 -15.60
C PRO A 177 -7.80 -19.74 -16.44
N PRO A 178 -8.15 -20.48 -17.52
CA PRO A 178 -7.18 -21.18 -18.37
C PRO A 178 -6.21 -20.22 -19.08
N GLU A 179 -5.07 -20.77 -19.56
CA GLU A 179 -3.89 -20.05 -20.12
C GLU A 179 -4.19 -18.73 -20.83
N ILE A 180 -3.36 -17.73 -20.51
CA ILE A 180 -3.66 -16.33 -20.77
C ILE A 180 -2.49 -15.72 -21.52
N GLU A 181 -2.78 -15.15 -22.68
CA GLU A 181 -1.79 -14.44 -23.49
C GLU A 181 -1.45 -13.09 -22.87
N TRP A 182 -0.31 -12.99 -22.20
CA TRP A 182 0.18 -11.73 -21.67
C TRP A 182 0.96 -10.94 -22.70
N GLU A 183 0.86 -9.61 -22.64
CA GLU A 183 1.69 -8.78 -23.49
C GLU A 183 3.11 -8.67 -22.92
N ALA A 184 4.08 -9.28 -23.62
CA ALA A 184 5.50 -9.11 -23.33
C ALA A 184 5.95 -7.65 -23.52
N CYS A 185 7.03 -7.30 -22.81
CA CYS A 185 7.62 -5.96 -22.78
C CYS A 185 8.53 -5.62 -23.95
#